data_AF-M5BUV1-F1
#
_entry.id   AF-M5BUV1-F1
#
_cell.length_a   1.000
_cell.length_b   1.000
_cell.length_c   1.000
_cell.angle_alpha   90.00
_cell.angle_beta   90.00
_cell.angle_gamma   90.00
#
_symmetry.space_group_name_H-M   'P 1'
#
loop_
_entity.id
_entity.type
_entity.pdbx_description
1 polymer ?
#
loop_
_entity_poly.entity_id
_entity_poly.type
_entity_poly.pdbx_seq_one_letter_code
_entity_poly.pdbx_strand_id
1 'polypeptide(L)'
;MACVSPWFYTHYGPDSFNKNWIYRSDDWLYNTRWDQLVRSRDTIDIVQIVSWNDYGESHYIGPIEGAQPNSNAWVDGFDHQAWLQMTSYYATAFKTGQYPTIEKDQIFLTARPHPAQADATDDPVGKPTDFELTEDALWAVVFATAPAKITLSADPTKPEEFDVPTGVSKLRIPLVPGQGIAATMVREGATLVDMKPDFYFDPNPTTYNYNAATFTGTAE
;
A
#
# COMPACT_ATOMS: atom_id res chain seq x y z
N MET A 1 11.63 5.33 -21.93
CA MET A 1 11.19 5.78 -20.59
C MET A 1 9.92 5.05 -20.20
N ALA A 2 9.77 4.67 -18.94
CA ALA A 2 8.55 4.04 -18.41
C ALA A 2 8.21 4.58 -17.01
N CYS A 3 6.94 4.52 -16.62
CA CYS A 3 6.48 4.99 -15.31
C CYS A 3 6.19 3.84 -14.34
N VAL A 4 6.30 4.15 -13.05
CA VAL A 4 5.83 3.33 -11.93
C VAL A 4 5.10 4.22 -10.93
N SER A 5 3.97 3.73 -10.43
CA SER A 5 3.09 4.43 -9.50
C SER A 5 2.42 3.40 -8.59
N PRO A 6 2.26 3.67 -7.28
CA PRO A 6 1.77 2.66 -6.35
C PRO A 6 0.25 2.56 -6.29
N TRP A 7 -0.44 3.69 -6.49
CA TRP A 7 -1.86 3.86 -6.19
C TRP A 7 -2.47 4.92 -7.10
N PHE A 8 -3.79 5.01 -7.17
CA PHE A 8 -4.47 6.19 -7.72
C PHE A 8 -5.88 6.32 -7.13
N TYR A 9 -6.15 7.48 -6.55
CA TYR A 9 -7.48 7.89 -6.13
C TYR A 9 -7.57 9.42 -6.12
N THR A 10 -8.70 9.95 -6.54
CA THR A 10 -8.98 11.38 -6.45
C THR A 10 -10.46 11.62 -6.17
N HIS A 11 -10.78 12.69 -5.43
CA HIS A 11 -12.13 12.92 -4.90
C HIS A 11 -12.53 14.40 -4.88
N TYR A 12 -12.31 15.06 -6.00
CA TYR A 12 -12.72 16.42 -6.27
C TYR A 12 -14.13 16.48 -6.84
N GLY A 13 -15.04 17.19 -6.15
CA GLY A 13 -16.41 17.40 -6.61
C GLY A 13 -16.56 18.36 -7.81
N PRO A 14 -17.78 18.46 -8.38
CA PRO A 14 -18.09 19.32 -9.53
C PRO A 14 -17.76 20.80 -9.34
N ASP A 15 -17.82 21.29 -8.10
CA ASP A 15 -17.51 22.68 -7.74
C ASP A 15 -15.99 22.97 -7.67
N SER A 16 -15.14 21.99 -8.05
CA SER A 16 -13.68 22.09 -8.04
C SER A 16 -13.06 21.51 -9.34
N PHE A 17 -12.11 20.57 -9.23
CA PHE A 17 -11.49 19.92 -10.39
C PHE A 17 -12.40 18.90 -11.08
N ASN A 18 -13.51 18.50 -10.45
CA ASN A 18 -14.46 17.50 -10.95
C ASN A 18 -13.77 16.18 -11.32
N LYS A 19 -13.04 15.61 -10.36
CA LYS A 19 -12.28 14.36 -10.51
C LYS A 19 -12.63 13.39 -9.40
N ASN A 20 -13.37 12.35 -9.72
CA ASN A 20 -13.82 11.36 -8.75
C ASN A 20 -13.77 9.93 -9.32
N TRP A 21 -12.62 9.28 -9.23
CA TRP A 21 -12.40 7.91 -9.73
C TRP A 21 -11.19 7.25 -9.08
N ILE A 22 -11.09 5.94 -9.24
CA ILE A 22 -9.88 5.17 -8.92
C ILE A 22 -9.29 4.54 -10.19
N TYR A 23 -8.01 4.16 -10.13
CA TYR A 23 -7.50 3.09 -10.98
C TYR A 23 -7.25 1.86 -10.12
N ARG A 24 -7.41 0.66 -10.70
CA ARG A 24 -7.16 -0.58 -9.96
C ARG A 24 -5.68 -0.65 -9.55
N SER A 25 -5.41 -0.57 -8.25
CA SER A 25 -4.07 -0.59 -7.65
C SER A 25 -3.80 -1.81 -6.76
N ASP A 26 -4.70 -2.79 -6.81
CA ASP A 26 -4.59 -4.10 -6.17
C ASP A 26 -3.45 -4.95 -6.75
N ASP A 27 -3.29 -6.19 -6.26
CA ASP A 27 -2.30 -7.18 -6.74
C ASP A 27 -0.83 -6.70 -6.61
N TRP A 28 -0.54 -5.98 -5.52
CA TRP A 28 0.77 -5.39 -5.24
C TRP A 28 1.30 -4.57 -6.43
N LEU A 29 0.44 -3.71 -7.01
CA LEU A 29 0.72 -2.94 -8.24
C LEU A 29 2.14 -2.37 -8.27
N TYR A 30 2.57 -1.71 -7.20
CA TYR A 30 3.89 -1.07 -7.13
C TYR A 30 5.03 -2.08 -7.34
N ASN A 31 5.04 -3.17 -6.56
CA ASN A 31 6.05 -4.22 -6.61
C ASN A 31 6.01 -4.94 -7.96
N THR A 32 4.82 -5.30 -8.42
CA THR A 32 4.62 -6.01 -9.69
C THR A 32 5.08 -5.15 -10.87
N ARG A 33 4.82 -3.84 -10.86
CA ARG A 33 5.30 -2.92 -11.88
C ARG A 33 6.82 -2.78 -11.84
N TRP A 34 7.42 -2.67 -10.66
CA TRP A 34 8.87 -2.69 -10.53
C TRP A 34 9.51 -3.97 -11.07
N ASP A 35 8.95 -5.14 -10.76
CA ASP A 35 9.42 -6.42 -11.29
C ASP A 35 9.40 -6.46 -12.84
N GLN A 36 8.35 -5.89 -13.45
CA GLN A 36 8.27 -5.76 -14.91
C GLN A 36 9.36 -4.83 -15.46
N LEU A 37 9.63 -3.71 -14.79
CA LEU A 37 10.66 -2.75 -15.18
C LEU A 37 12.05 -3.37 -15.10
N VAL A 38 12.36 -4.10 -14.02
CA VAL A 38 13.65 -4.81 -13.87
C VAL A 38 13.82 -5.85 -14.99
N ARG A 39 12.78 -6.63 -15.31
CA ARG A 39 12.81 -7.60 -16.42
C ARG A 39 13.00 -6.95 -17.80
N SER A 40 12.53 -5.71 -17.96
CA SER A 40 12.58 -4.97 -19.24
C SER A 40 13.71 -3.94 -19.29
N ARG A 41 14.63 -3.97 -18.31
CA ARG A 41 15.64 -2.92 -18.11
C ARG A 41 16.51 -2.66 -19.33
N ASP A 42 16.78 -3.67 -20.15
CA ASP A 42 17.62 -3.53 -21.34
C ASP A 42 16.92 -2.75 -22.47
N THR A 43 15.62 -2.47 -22.32
CA THR A 43 14.81 -1.69 -23.28
C THR A 43 14.29 -0.37 -22.69
N ILE A 44 14.59 -0.07 -21.43
CA ILE A 44 14.09 1.10 -20.70
C ILE A 44 15.29 1.83 -20.10
N ASP A 45 15.60 3.01 -20.60
CA ASP A 45 16.75 3.78 -20.09
C ASP A 45 16.46 4.52 -18.78
N ILE A 46 15.19 4.89 -18.57
CA ILE A 46 14.74 5.77 -17.48
C ILE A 46 13.40 5.27 -16.94
N VAL A 47 13.31 5.20 -15.61
CA VAL A 47 12.07 5.00 -14.87
C VAL A 47 11.67 6.31 -14.18
N GLN A 48 10.42 6.72 -14.38
CA GLN A 48 9.81 7.83 -13.66
C GLN A 48 8.91 7.27 -12.56
N ILE A 49 9.17 7.68 -11.32
CA ILE A 49 8.26 7.43 -10.21
C ILE A 49 7.20 8.54 -10.23
N VAL A 50 5.94 8.13 -10.33
CA VAL A 50 4.78 9.02 -10.35
C VAL A 50 4.01 8.74 -9.06
N SER A 51 4.16 9.56 -8.02
CA SER A 51 4.95 10.80 -7.95
C SER A 51 5.61 11.00 -6.58
N TRP A 52 6.35 12.09 -6.41
CA TRP A 52 6.89 12.46 -5.10
C TRP A 52 5.79 12.97 -4.16
N ASN A 53 4.92 13.87 -4.63
CA ASN A 53 4.03 14.67 -3.78
C ASN A 53 2.71 15.09 -4.46
N ASP A 54 2.21 14.31 -5.42
CA ASP A 54 0.85 14.54 -5.93
C ASP A 54 -0.19 13.97 -4.96
N TYR A 55 -0.51 14.76 -3.96
CA TYR A 55 -1.41 14.38 -2.87
C TYR A 55 -2.85 14.19 -3.34
N GLY A 56 -3.33 15.07 -4.23
CA GLY A 56 -4.72 15.06 -4.71
C GLY A 56 -5.09 13.84 -5.57
N GLU A 57 -4.09 13.15 -6.11
CA GLU A 57 -4.24 11.90 -6.87
C GLU A 57 -3.73 10.65 -6.11
N SER A 58 -3.40 10.81 -4.82
CA SER A 58 -3.08 9.71 -3.89
C SER A 58 -1.91 8.79 -4.28
N HIS A 59 -1.07 9.20 -5.23
CA HIS A 59 0.02 8.37 -5.74
C HIS A 59 1.42 8.86 -5.34
N TYR A 60 1.47 9.78 -4.38
CA TYR A 60 2.71 10.24 -3.76
C TYR A 60 3.39 9.12 -2.97
N ILE A 61 4.72 9.18 -2.88
CA ILE A 61 5.51 8.33 -1.97
C ILE A 61 6.36 9.14 -0.99
N GLY A 62 6.46 10.45 -1.17
CA GLY A 62 7.17 11.35 -0.28
C GLY A 62 6.39 11.62 1.02
N PRO A 63 7.03 12.24 2.01
CA PRO A 63 6.33 12.73 3.20
C PRO A 63 5.24 13.74 2.81
N ILE A 64 4.17 13.81 3.60
CA ILE A 64 3.11 14.81 3.42
C ILE A 64 3.63 16.15 3.95
N GLU A 65 4.03 17.03 3.03
CA GLU A 65 4.57 18.35 3.34
C GLU A 65 4.06 19.40 2.36
N GLY A 66 3.88 20.63 2.84
CA GLY A 66 3.49 21.75 1.99
C GLY A 66 2.02 21.73 1.56
N ALA A 67 1.76 22.21 0.35
CA ALA A 67 0.40 22.42 -0.14
C ALA A 67 -0.25 21.11 -0.60
N GLN A 68 -1.46 20.85 -0.10
CA GLN A 68 -2.34 19.76 -0.50
C GLN A 68 -3.59 20.38 -1.14
N PRO A 69 -3.65 20.64 -2.46
CA PRO A 69 -4.70 21.44 -3.10
C PRO A 69 -6.13 20.90 -2.85
N ASN A 70 -6.74 21.27 -1.72
CA ASN A 70 -8.05 20.81 -1.23
C ASN A 70 -8.20 19.27 -1.16
N SER A 71 -7.12 18.55 -0.83
CA SER A 71 -7.12 17.07 -0.74
C SER A 71 -7.00 16.53 0.69
N ASN A 72 -6.94 17.41 1.70
CA ASN A 72 -6.78 17.05 3.11
C ASN A 72 -7.74 15.95 3.57
N ALA A 73 -8.99 15.98 3.11
CA ALA A 73 -10.04 15.03 3.53
C ALA A 73 -9.71 13.55 3.22
N TRP A 74 -8.89 13.26 2.20
CA TRP A 74 -8.48 11.89 1.87
C TRP A 74 -6.97 11.63 1.99
N VAL A 75 -6.18 12.66 2.30
CA VAL A 75 -4.71 12.56 2.39
C VAL A 75 -4.23 12.61 3.84
N ASP A 76 -4.86 13.39 4.71
CA ASP A 76 -4.41 13.51 6.10
C ASP A 76 -4.55 12.15 6.80
N GLY A 77 -3.44 11.68 7.40
CA GLY A 77 -3.35 10.35 8.02
C GLY A 77 -2.95 9.20 7.09
N PHE A 78 -2.78 9.45 5.78
CA PHE A 78 -2.41 8.44 4.80
C PHE A 78 -0.93 8.57 4.40
N ASP A 79 -0.03 8.20 5.30
CA ASP A 79 1.40 8.13 4.97
C ASP A 79 1.67 7.00 3.98
N HIS A 80 2.41 7.32 2.91
CA HIS A 80 2.76 6.43 1.80
C HIS A 80 4.25 6.07 1.77
N GLN A 81 5.02 6.46 2.79
CA GLN A 81 6.46 6.23 2.84
C GLN A 81 6.86 4.75 2.87
N ALA A 82 5.95 3.81 3.17
CA ALA A 82 6.22 2.38 2.99
C ALA A 82 6.61 2.04 1.53
N TRP A 83 5.97 2.67 0.54
CA TRP A 83 6.36 2.51 -0.87
C TRP A 83 7.70 3.17 -1.18
N LEU A 84 8.01 4.32 -0.57
CA LEU A 84 9.32 4.94 -0.68
C LEU A 84 10.43 4.03 -0.14
N GLN A 85 10.22 3.37 1.00
CA GLN A 85 11.20 2.43 1.55
C GLN A 85 11.47 1.26 0.59
N MET A 86 10.42 0.64 0.05
CA MET A 86 10.57 -0.43 -0.95
C MET A 86 11.24 0.04 -2.24
N THR A 87 11.11 1.32 -2.60
CA THR A 87 11.66 1.88 -3.85
C THR A 87 13.17 1.66 -3.95
N SER A 88 13.92 1.80 -2.85
CA SER A 88 15.39 1.63 -2.87
C SER A 88 15.80 0.25 -3.38
N TYR A 89 15.10 -0.80 -2.94
CA TYR A 89 15.35 -2.19 -3.34
C TYR A 89 15.15 -2.38 -4.85
N TYR A 90 13.99 -1.97 -5.36
CA TYR A 90 13.65 -2.16 -6.78
C TYR A 90 14.40 -1.22 -7.72
N ALA A 91 14.61 0.05 -7.32
CA ALA A 91 15.38 0.99 -8.11
C ALA A 91 16.84 0.57 -8.23
N THR A 92 17.42 -0.03 -7.17
CA THR A 92 18.75 -0.64 -7.22
C THR A 92 18.75 -1.79 -8.22
N ALA A 93 17.79 -2.71 -8.12
CA ALA A 93 17.66 -3.85 -9.03
C ALA A 93 17.54 -3.41 -10.50
N PHE A 94 16.78 -2.36 -10.79
CA PHE A 94 16.65 -1.82 -12.14
C PHE A 94 17.99 -1.28 -12.66
N LYS A 95 18.69 -0.48 -11.84
CA LYS A 95 19.98 0.13 -12.20
C LYS A 95 21.05 -0.93 -12.45
N THR A 96 21.18 -1.92 -11.56
CA THR A 96 22.28 -2.88 -11.57
C THR A 96 21.97 -4.18 -12.33
N GLY A 97 20.69 -4.47 -12.56
CA GLY A 97 20.23 -5.77 -13.09
C GLY A 97 20.20 -6.89 -12.06
N GLN A 98 20.47 -6.60 -10.78
CA GLN A 98 20.48 -7.58 -9.71
C GLN A 98 19.74 -7.05 -8.48
N TYR A 99 18.77 -7.83 -7.99
CA TYR A 99 18.12 -7.52 -6.72
C TYR A 99 19.14 -7.52 -5.58
N PRO A 100 19.23 -6.44 -4.78
CA PRO A 100 20.19 -6.40 -3.68
C PRO A 100 19.79 -7.40 -2.59
N THR A 101 20.77 -7.80 -1.77
CA THR A 101 20.51 -8.60 -0.57
C THR A 101 19.60 -7.82 0.38
N ILE A 102 18.61 -8.49 0.97
CA ILE A 102 17.79 -7.92 2.03
C ILE A 102 18.58 -8.02 3.33
N GLU A 103 18.90 -6.87 3.94
CA GLU A 103 19.73 -6.79 5.15
C GLU A 103 18.91 -6.70 6.44
N LYS A 104 17.62 -6.34 6.32
CA LYS A 104 16.70 -6.21 7.46
C LYS A 104 15.38 -6.88 7.15
N ASP A 105 14.85 -7.57 8.15
CA ASP A 105 13.52 -8.14 8.09
C ASP A 105 12.47 -7.03 8.19
N GLN A 106 11.56 -6.96 7.23
CA GLN A 106 10.52 -5.93 7.17
C GLN A 106 9.18 -6.50 6.69
N ILE A 107 8.09 -5.95 7.21
CA ILE A 107 6.72 -6.18 6.72
C ILE A 107 6.13 -4.82 6.34
N PHE A 108 5.65 -4.72 5.10
CA PHE A 108 4.90 -3.57 4.59
C PHE A 108 3.43 -3.97 4.45
N LEU A 109 2.52 -3.18 5.02
CA LEU A 109 1.08 -3.38 4.87
C LEU A 109 0.46 -2.25 4.02
N THR A 110 -0.60 -2.58 3.29
CA THR A 110 -1.40 -1.63 2.53
C THR A 110 -2.87 -2.03 2.60
N ALA A 111 -3.74 -1.09 2.95
CA ALA A 111 -5.18 -1.31 3.04
C ALA A 111 -5.98 -0.01 2.78
N ARG A 112 -7.16 -0.14 2.16
CA ARG A 112 -8.15 0.95 2.11
C ARG A 112 -8.90 1.05 3.45
N PRO A 113 -9.40 2.23 3.84
CA PRO A 113 -9.98 2.45 5.17
C PRO A 113 -11.41 1.92 5.34
N HIS A 114 -12.13 1.58 4.26
CA HIS A 114 -13.50 1.08 4.32
C HIS A 114 -13.83 0.11 3.16
N PRO A 115 -14.89 -0.72 3.27
CA PRO A 115 -15.32 -1.59 2.19
C PRO A 115 -15.57 -0.85 0.89
N ALA A 116 -15.17 -1.42 -0.26
CA ALA A 116 -15.39 -0.81 -1.57
C ALA A 116 -16.87 -0.51 -1.83
N GLN A 117 -17.77 -1.34 -1.30
CA GLN A 117 -19.20 -1.18 -1.51
C GLN A 117 -19.90 -0.37 -0.42
N ALA A 118 -19.19 0.10 0.62
CA ALA A 118 -19.78 0.90 1.69
C ALA A 118 -20.44 2.18 1.13
N ASP A 119 -21.47 2.66 1.82
CA ASP A 119 -22.14 3.92 1.50
C ASP A 119 -21.77 4.96 2.55
N ALA A 120 -21.20 6.07 2.07
CA ALA A 120 -20.86 7.19 2.93
C ALA A 120 -22.13 7.94 3.36
N THR A 121 -22.18 8.34 4.62
CA THR A 121 -23.39 8.97 5.20
C THR A 121 -23.50 10.47 4.92
N ASP A 122 -22.39 11.15 4.66
CA ASP A 122 -22.34 12.60 4.44
C ASP A 122 -21.22 12.96 3.43
N ASP A 123 -21.46 12.63 2.17
CA ASP A 123 -20.54 12.91 1.07
C ASP A 123 -21.27 13.55 -0.12
N PRO A 124 -21.05 14.85 -0.40
CA PRO A 124 -21.73 15.54 -1.50
C PRO A 124 -21.14 15.23 -2.89
N VAL A 125 -19.96 14.62 -2.97
CA VAL A 125 -19.29 14.28 -4.24
C VAL A 125 -19.79 12.93 -4.77
N GLY A 126 -20.08 12.01 -3.86
CA GLY A 126 -20.57 10.66 -4.18
C GLY A 126 -19.45 9.66 -4.46
N LYS A 127 -19.82 8.39 -4.60
CA LYS A 127 -18.87 7.29 -4.76
C LYS A 127 -18.01 7.48 -6.03
N PRO A 128 -16.68 7.29 -5.99
CA PRO A 128 -15.83 7.41 -7.16
C PRO A 128 -16.21 6.42 -8.25
N THR A 129 -15.97 6.78 -9.51
CA THR A 129 -16.09 5.83 -10.62
C THR A 129 -15.06 4.71 -10.47
N ASP A 130 -15.39 3.51 -10.98
CA ASP A 130 -14.55 2.31 -10.97
C ASP A 130 -14.27 1.71 -9.57
N PHE A 131 -14.99 2.15 -8.54
CA PHE A 131 -14.86 1.67 -7.16
C PHE A 131 -15.05 0.15 -7.02
N GLU A 132 -15.78 -0.48 -7.94
CA GLU A 132 -16.00 -1.92 -7.98
C GLU A 132 -14.76 -2.73 -8.41
N LEU A 133 -13.72 -2.07 -8.93
CA LEU A 133 -12.51 -2.74 -9.42
C LEU A 133 -11.55 -3.15 -8.31
N THR A 134 -11.73 -2.63 -7.08
CA THR A 134 -10.85 -2.90 -5.94
C THR A 134 -11.43 -3.94 -4.99
N GLU A 135 -10.55 -4.70 -4.36
CA GLU A 135 -10.84 -5.73 -3.38
C GLU A 135 -10.72 -5.21 -1.94
N ASP A 136 -11.54 -5.75 -1.04
CA ASP A 136 -11.43 -5.53 0.39
C ASP A 136 -10.36 -6.48 0.99
N ALA A 137 -9.09 -6.15 0.75
CA ALA A 137 -7.96 -6.99 1.10
C ALA A 137 -6.86 -6.22 1.84
N LEU A 138 -6.22 -6.91 2.79
CA LEU A 138 -4.97 -6.48 3.38
C LEU A 138 -3.85 -7.04 2.52
N TRP A 139 -3.09 -6.15 1.88
CA TRP A 139 -1.93 -6.50 1.09
C TRP A 139 -0.68 -6.38 1.94
N ALA A 140 0.15 -7.42 1.95
CA ALA A 140 1.42 -7.42 2.64
C ALA A 140 2.57 -7.75 1.69
N VAL A 141 3.68 -7.03 1.84
CA VAL A 141 4.98 -7.36 1.24
C VAL A 141 5.95 -7.65 2.36
N VAL A 142 6.62 -8.79 2.30
CA VAL A 142 7.56 -9.23 3.34
C VAL A 142 8.95 -9.27 2.73
N PHE A 143 9.88 -8.54 3.33
CA PHE A 143 11.30 -8.61 3.03
C PHE A 143 11.94 -9.46 4.13
N ALA A 144 12.39 -10.67 3.77
CA ALA A 144 12.93 -11.62 4.72
C ALA A 144 14.42 -11.89 4.45
N THR A 145 15.25 -11.78 5.48
CA THR A 145 16.69 -12.09 5.43
C THR A 145 16.96 -13.60 5.41
N ALA A 146 16.07 -14.39 6.01
CA ALA A 146 16.06 -15.85 6.07
C ALA A 146 14.61 -16.36 6.09
N PRO A 147 14.34 -17.67 5.88
CA PRO A 147 12.98 -18.20 6.03
C PRO A 147 12.35 -17.82 7.38
N ALA A 148 11.07 -17.45 7.37
CA ALA A 148 10.36 -16.99 8.57
C ALA A 148 8.88 -17.34 8.49
N LYS A 149 8.21 -17.30 9.64
CA LYS A 149 6.77 -17.42 9.76
C LYS A 149 6.15 -16.03 9.91
N ILE A 150 5.14 -15.73 9.10
CA ILE A 150 4.40 -14.47 9.12
C ILE A 150 2.98 -14.76 9.59
N THR A 151 2.48 -13.98 10.53
CA THR A 151 1.09 -14.01 10.92
C THR A 151 0.45 -12.68 10.53
N LEU A 152 -0.57 -12.72 9.67
CA LEU A 152 -1.38 -11.55 9.32
C LEU A 152 -2.74 -11.66 10.00
N SER A 153 -3.27 -10.53 10.47
CA SER A 153 -4.58 -10.49 11.11
C SER A 153 -5.36 -9.27 10.61
N ALA A 154 -6.58 -9.52 10.15
CA ALA A 154 -7.64 -8.53 10.01
C ALA A 154 -8.84 -8.87 10.91
N ASP A 155 -8.70 -9.91 11.73
CA ASP A 155 -9.61 -10.34 12.79
C ASP A 155 -8.73 -11.05 13.84
N PRO A 156 -8.61 -10.51 15.06
CA PRO A 156 -7.78 -11.11 16.11
C PRO A 156 -8.18 -12.55 16.48
N THR A 157 -9.42 -12.95 16.19
CA THR A 157 -9.92 -14.31 16.48
C THR A 157 -9.53 -15.32 15.40
N LYS A 158 -9.13 -14.85 14.22
CA LYS A 158 -8.82 -15.70 13.06
C LYS A 158 -7.63 -15.14 12.27
N PRO A 159 -6.42 -15.07 12.86
CA PRO A 159 -5.22 -14.73 12.11
C PRO A 159 -4.88 -15.82 11.09
N GLU A 160 -4.20 -15.44 10.01
CA GLU A 160 -3.67 -16.36 8.99
C GLU A 160 -2.15 -16.42 9.07
N GLU A 161 -1.59 -17.61 8.89
CA GLU A 161 -0.16 -17.88 9.01
C GLU A 161 0.44 -18.28 7.66
N PHE A 162 1.65 -17.81 7.38
CA PHE A 162 2.37 -18.03 6.14
C PHE A 162 3.84 -18.36 6.43
N ASP A 163 4.36 -19.39 5.79
CA ASP A 163 5.80 -19.61 5.72
C ASP A 163 6.36 -18.85 4.51
N VAL A 164 7.36 -17.99 4.73
CA VAL A 164 8.03 -17.23 3.66
C VAL A 164 9.49 -17.65 3.54
N PRO A 165 10.05 -17.75 2.31
CA PRO A 165 11.48 -17.95 2.10
C PRO A 165 12.26 -16.64 2.33
N THR A 166 13.60 -16.72 2.28
CA THR A 166 14.44 -15.53 2.08
C THR A 166 14.01 -14.78 0.82
N GLY A 167 14.05 -13.44 0.86
CA GLY A 167 13.71 -12.58 -0.27
C GLY A 167 12.40 -11.85 -0.07
N VAL A 168 11.75 -11.50 -1.18
CA VAL A 168 10.47 -10.79 -1.17
C VAL A 168 9.31 -11.77 -1.32
N SER A 169 8.35 -11.72 -0.40
CA SER A 169 7.07 -12.44 -0.49
C SER A 169 5.90 -11.47 -0.54
N LYS A 170 4.86 -11.85 -1.27
CA LYS A 170 3.61 -11.08 -1.45
C LYS A 170 2.47 -11.90 -0.83
N LEU A 171 1.84 -11.38 0.22
CA LEU A 171 0.82 -12.08 1.02
C LEU A 171 -0.47 -11.25 1.09
N ARG A 172 -1.63 -11.91 1.13
CA ARG A 172 -2.95 -11.28 1.09
C ARG A 172 -3.90 -12.03 2.00
N ILE A 173 -4.69 -11.29 2.79
CA ILE A 173 -5.85 -11.80 3.52
C ILE A 173 -7.06 -10.88 3.27
N PRO A 174 -8.31 -11.37 3.38
CA PRO A 174 -9.47 -10.48 3.33
C PRO A 174 -9.49 -9.54 4.53
N LEU A 175 -9.89 -8.29 4.32
CA LEU A 175 -10.21 -7.37 5.42
C LEU A 175 -11.57 -7.74 6.03
N VAL A 176 -11.73 -7.49 7.33
CA VAL A 176 -12.99 -7.73 8.05
C VAL A 176 -13.53 -6.39 8.53
N PRO A 177 -14.74 -5.97 8.08
CA PRO A 177 -15.32 -4.71 8.52
C PRO A 177 -15.48 -4.65 10.05
N GLY A 178 -15.12 -3.52 10.63
CA GLY A 178 -15.17 -3.30 12.08
C GLY A 178 -13.95 -3.85 12.84
N GLN A 179 -12.89 -4.23 12.14
CA GLN A 179 -11.65 -4.73 12.74
C GLN A 179 -10.45 -3.85 12.37
N GLY A 180 -9.41 -3.92 13.21
CA GLY A 180 -8.09 -3.40 12.86
C GLY A 180 -7.23 -4.46 12.17
N ILE A 181 -5.97 -4.10 11.87
CA ILE A 181 -5.00 -5.00 11.25
C ILE A 181 -3.77 -5.20 12.15
N ALA A 182 -3.08 -6.32 11.98
CA ALA A 182 -1.80 -6.59 12.62
C ALA A 182 -0.95 -7.54 11.77
N ALA A 183 0.36 -7.50 11.97
CA ALA A 183 1.31 -8.43 11.38
C ALA A 183 2.46 -8.75 12.32
N THR A 184 2.88 -10.01 12.36
CA THR A 184 4.08 -10.44 13.09
C THR A 184 5.00 -11.26 12.20
N MET A 185 6.31 -11.16 12.46
CA MET A 185 7.32 -12.06 11.91
C MET A 185 7.99 -12.82 13.04
N VAL A 186 8.02 -14.14 12.93
CA VAL A 186 8.71 -15.04 13.88
C VAL A 186 9.72 -15.90 13.13
N ARG A 187 10.93 -16.01 13.68
CA ARG A 187 11.95 -16.94 13.20
C ARG A 187 12.56 -17.64 14.40
N GLU A 188 12.62 -18.98 14.35
CA GLU A 188 13.20 -19.82 15.41
C GLU A 188 12.61 -19.54 16.82
N GLY A 189 11.33 -19.15 16.88
CA GLY A 189 10.63 -18.83 18.14
C GLY A 189 10.84 -17.40 18.66
N ALA A 190 11.69 -16.59 18.02
CA ALA A 190 11.85 -15.18 18.33
C ALA A 190 10.94 -14.31 17.45
N THR A 191 10.20 -13.39 18.08
CA THR A 191 9.45 -12.35 17.36
C THR A 191 10.42 -11.27 16.91
N LEU A 192 10.54 -11.10 15.59
CA LEU A 192 11.42 -10.11 14.96
C LEU A 192 10.67 -8.82 14.65
N VAL A 193 9.41 -8.93 14.22
CA VAL A 193 8.53 -7.80 13.95
C VAL A 193 7.20 -8.05 14.66
N ASP A 194 6.70 -7.06 15.39
CA ASP A 194 5.37 -7.04 15.97
C ASP A 194 4.71 -5.69 15.64
N MET A 195 3.79 -5.69 14.68
CA MET A 195 3.18 -4.48 14.13
C MET A 195 1.67 -4.52 14.32
N LYS A 196 1.16 -3.54 15.07
CA LYS A 196 -0.27 -3.28 15.25
C LYS A 196 -0.54 -1.79 15.03
N PRO A 197 -0.74 -1.35 13.77
CA PRO A 197 -1.00 0.04 13.48
C PRO A 197 -2.35 0.50 14.06
N ASP A 198 -2.47 1.81 14.30
CA ASP A 198 -3.75 2.44 14.59
C ASP A 198 -4.55 2.55 13.30
N PHE A 199 -5.23 1.45 12.95
CA PHE A 199 -6.02 1.31 11.73
C PHE A 199 -7.32 0.60 12.08
N TYR A 200 -8.41 1.06 11.46
CA TYR A 200 -9.74 0.50 11.60
C TYR A 200 -10.42 0.45 10.23
N PHE A 201 -10.88 -0.72 9.83
CA PHE A 201 -11.60 -0.90 8.57
C PHE A 201 -13.09 -0.55 8.77
N ASP A 202 -13.44 0.71 8.51
CA ASP A 202 -14.72 1.29 8.87
C ASP A 202 -15.87 0.80 7.97
N PRO A 203 -16.87 0.08 8.49
CA PRO A 203 -18.03 -0.31 7.69
C PRO A 203 -18.97 0.86 7.35
N ASN A 204 -18.91 1.98 8.07
CA ASN A 204 -19.86 3.09 7.94
C ASN A 204 -19.12 4.44 7.79
N PRO A 205 -18.38 4.64 6.70
CA PRO A 205 -17.61 5.87 6.52
C PRO A 205 -18.52 7.11 6.45
N THR A 206 -18.02 8.25 6.93
CA THR A 206 -18.72 9.54 6.77
C THR A 206 -18.55 10.07 5.35
N THR A 207 -17.34 9.97 4.80
CA THR A 207 -16.96 10.38 3.43
C THR A 207 -16.25 9.24 2.70
N TYR A 208 -16.27 9.25 1.38
CA TYR A 208 -15.55 8.25 0.60
C TYR A 208 -14.04 8.52 0.65
N ASN A 209 -13.27 7.50 0.98
CA ASN A 209 -11.82 7.56 0.90
C ASN A 209 -11.25 6.24 0.37
N TYR A 210 -10.87 6.25 -0.91
CA TYR A 210 -10.22 5.13 -1.58
C TYR A 210 -8.70 5.33 -1.68
N ASN A 211 -8.13 6.22 -0.87
CA ASN A 211 -6.70 6.25 -0.64
C ASN A 211 -6.26 4.99 0.14
N ALA A 212 -4.96 4.74 0.22
CA ALA A 212 -4.39 3.55 0.83
C ALA A 212 -3.55 3.88 2.05
N ALA A 213 -3.95 3.39 3.23
CA ALA A 213 -3.10 3.47 4.41
C ALA A 213 -1.93 2.50 4.24
N THR A 214 -0.71 2.97 4.48
CA THR A 214 0.49 2.13 4.42
C THR A 214 1.22 2.09 5.76
N PHE A 215 1.81 0.94 6.08
CA PHE A 215 2.54 0.74 7.34
C PHE A 215 3.81 -0.05 7.09
N THR A 216 4.83 0.18 7.90
CA THR A 216 6.06 -0.62 7.88
C THR A 216 6.47 -1.05 9.28
N GLY A 217 6.67 -2.35 9.46
CA GLY A 217 7.38 -2.93 10.61
C GLY A 217 8.78 -3.35 10.18
N THR A 218 9.80 -3.01 10.95
CA THR A 218 11.20 -3.39 10.70
C THR A 218 11.74 -4.07 11.94
N ALA A 219 12.45 -5.19 11.77
CA ALA A 219 13.07 -5.88 12.89
C ALA A 219 14.13 -4.99 13.57
N GLU A 220 14.19 -5.09 14.90
CA GLU A 220 15.17 -4.39 15.73
C GLU A 220 16.62 -4.84 15.45
#